data_AF-A0A133VF55-F1
#
_entry.id   AF-A0A133VF55-F1
#
_cell.length_a   1.000
_cell.length_b   1.000
_cell.length_c   1.000
_cell.angle_alpha   90.00
_cell.angle_beta   90.00
_cell.angle_gamma   90.00
#
_symmetry.space_group_name_H-M   'P 1'
#
loop_
_entity.id
_entity.type
_entity.pdbx_description
1 polymer ?
#
loop_
_entity_poly.entity_id
_entity_poly.type
_entity_poly.pdbx_seq_one_letter_code
_entity_poly.pdbx_strand_id
1 'polypeptide(L)'
;MTHQQKIAEMGLRDLPLRFRIQLYREALQLHDENDWGCVRIVEELSAKHQVKIWNSTVSRWLTGKRNPEAKCTLFTPKPSPELSYFTGVFTGDGTITSGSWPTTKVITLATVDKDFAEMFNRAAVTILGHSKPYRMHYYAQKYWVKIHSTLLADFLQEPFSKIKRYVEEHPAEFVRGFFDAEGSIGVTLTKDRLEPMLNVVNTNPDYIHSIEDLLKKQFNIKLRTSRRELGENRRAFYTLYTYRYKLINRFDSKIGFGILRKREKLNDVLKLLEKHSARRAAVKWKELYAKAGRKWKKKNRRAKSQRFKNKNN
;
A
#
# COMPACT_ATOMS: atom_id res chain seq x y z
N MET A 1 -18.18 24.79 11.49
CA MET A 1 -18.52 24.56 10.06
C MET A 1 -18.34 23.09 9.72
N THR A 2 -19.43 22.40 9.37
CA THR A 2 -19.40 20.99 8.93
C THR A 2 -18.80 20.88 7.52
N HIS A 3 -18.35 19.68 7.13
CA HIS A 3 -17.78 19.45 5.79
C HIS A 3 -18.76 19.81 4.65
N GLN A 4 -20.07 19.62 4.88
CA GLN A 4 -21.14 19.97 3.95
C GLN A 4 -21.33 21.50 3.81
N GLN A 5 -21.21 22.26 4.90
CA GLN A 5 -21.29 23.73 4.86
C GLN A 5 -20.16 24.36 4.04
N LYS A 6 -18.94 23.79 4.11
CA LYS A 6 -17.81 24.25 3.27
C LYS A 6 -18.01 23.96 1.78
N ILE A 7 -18.69 22.86 1.43
CA ILE A 7 -18.93 22.47 0.03
C ILE A 7 -19.96 23.40 -0.64
N ALA A 8 -20.94 23.89 0.12
CA ALA A 8 -22.02 24.75 -0.40
C ALA A 8 -21.53 26.11 -0.93
N GLU A 9 -20.44 26.64 -0.36
CA GLU A 9 -19.85 27.94 -0.76
C GLU A 9 -18.82 27.83 -1.91
N MET A 10 -18.40 26.61 -2.26
CA MET A 10 -17.33 26.36 -3.23
C MET A 10 -17.84 26.47 -4.68
N GLY A 11 -17.05 27.12 -5.54
CA GLY A 11 -17.27 27.04 -6.97
C GLY A 11 -17.04 25.63 -7.49
N LEU A 12 -17.71 25.25 -8.58
CA LEU A 12 -17.59 23.90 -9.16
C LEU A 12 -16.13 23.43 -9.34
N ARG A 13 -15.19 24.31 -9.68
CA ARG A 13 -13.77 23.96 -9.87
C ARG A 13 -13.09 23.51 -8.58
N ASP A 14 -13.57 23.99 -7.45
CA ASP A 14 -13.00 23.73 -6.13
C ASP A 14 -13.59 22.44 -5.54
N LEU A 15 -14.70 21.94 -6.10
CA LEU A 15 -15.30 20.67 -5.70
C LEU A 15 -14.36 19.48 -5.99
N PRO A 16 -14.35 18.46 -5.09
CA PRO A 16 -13.61 17.22 -5.29
C PRO A 16 -13.93 16.59 -6.66
N LEU A 17 -12.92 16.02 -7.32
CA LEU A 17 -13.06 15.46 -8.66
C LEU A 17 -14.18 14.41 -8.74
N ARG A 18 -14.25 13.52 -7.74
CA ARG A 18 -15.32 12.50 -7.64
C ARG A 18 -16.71 13.13 -7.67
N PHE A 19 -16.89 14.22 -6.95
CA PHE A 19 -18.18 14.91 -6.88
C PHE A 19 -18.52 15.62 -8.18
N ARG A 20 -17.53 16.23 -8.85
CA ARG A 20 -17.72 16.79 -10.20
C ARG A 20 -18.12 15.72 -11.24
N ILE A 21 -17.54 14.52 -11.17
CA ILE A 21 -17.89 13.41 -12.05
C ILE A 21 -19.31 12.92 -11.75
N GLN A 22 -19.70 12.84 -10.47
CA GLN A 22 -21.06 12.49 -10.07
C GLN A 22 -22.09 13.47 -10.66
N LEU A 23 -21.89 14.78 -10.46
CA LEU A 23 -22.78 15.81 -11.01
C LEU A 23 -22.84 15.76 -12.54
N TYR A 24 -21.71 15.49 -13.20
CA TYR A 24 -21.66 15.32 -14.65
C TYR A 24 -22.50 14.14 -15.15
N ARG A 25 -22.34 12.95 -14.53
CA ARG A 25 -23.12 11.76 -14.90
C ARG A 25 -24.61 11.95 -14.67
N GLU A 26 -24.96 12.55 -13.53
CA GLU A 26 -26.36 12.81 -13.18
C GLU A 26 -26.99 13.85 -14.13
N ALA A 27 -26.23 14.88 -14.55
CA ALA A 27 -26.70 15.82 -15.55
C ALA A 27 -27.00 15.14 -16.90
N LEU A 28 -26.14 14.22 -17.35
CA LEU A 28 -26.38 13.44 -18.57
C LEU A 28 -27.61 12.54 -18.42
N GLN A 29 -27.72 11.82 -17.30
CA GLN A 29 -28.86 10.95 -17.02
C GLN A 29 -30.20 11.71 -17.01
N LEU A 30 -30.26 12.87 -16.33
CA LEU A 30 -31.47 13.70 -16.30
C LEU A 30 -31.87 14.21 -17.68
N HIS A 31 -30.89 14.55 -18.52
CA HIS A 31 -31.12 14.95 -19.90
C HIS A 31 -31.66 13.78 -20.73
N ASP A 32 -31.00 12.62 -20.66
CA ASP A 32 -31.36 11.43 -21.44
C ASP A 32 -32.73 10.86 -21.06
N GLU A 33 -33.08 10.84 -19.77
CA GLU A 33 -34.33 10.26 -19.27
C GLU A 33 -35.54 11.17 -19.42
N ASN A 34 -35.35 12.50 -19.36
CA ASN A 34 -36.46 13.43 -19.24
C ASN A 34 -36.49 14.50 -20.34
N ASP A 35 -35.52 14.51 -21.26
CA ASP A 35 -35.31 15.55 -22.27
C ASP A 35 -35.21 16.96 -21.64
N TRP A 36 -34.62 17.04 -20.45
CA TRP A 36 -34.52 18.31 -19.72
C TRP A 36 -33.44 19.22 -20.29
N GLY A 37 -33.77 20.51 -20.39
CA GLY A 37 -32.82 21.56 -20.73
C GLY A 37 -31.90 21.93 -19.57
N CYS A 38 -30.85 22.70 -19.88
CA CYS A 38 -29.79 23.06 -18.93
C CYS A 38 -30.30 23.74 -17.64
N VAL A 39 -31.30 24.62 -17.75
CA VAL A 39 -31.83 25.38 -16.60
C VAL A 39 -32.46 24.44 -15.56
N ARG A 40 -33.33 23.54 -16.02
CA ARG A 40 -34.03 22.58 -15.16
C ARG A 40 -33.06 21.59 -14.52
N ILE A 41 -32.06 21.11 -15.25
CA ILE A 41 -31.00 20.25 -14.71
C ILE A 41 -30.18 20.99 -13.65
N VAL A 42 -29.86 22.27 -13.86
CA VAL A 42 -29.15 23.08 -12.85
C VAL A 42 -29.99 23.24 -11.59
N GLU A 43 -31.27 23.54 -11.71
CA GLU A 43 -32.19 23.67 -10.57
C GLU A 43 -32.23 22.37 -9.75
N GLU A 44 -32.48 21.24 -10.42
CA GLU A 44 -32.54 19.92 -9.78
C GLU A 44 -31.24 19.57 -9.06
N LEU A 45 -30.10 19.66 -9.77
CA LEU A 45 -28.81 19.31 -9.19
C LEU A 45 -28.39 20.27 -8.07
N SER A 46 -28.65 21.57 -8.23
CA SER A 46 -28.29 22.56 -7.20
C SER A 46 -29.14 22.38 -5.95
N ALA A 47 -30.44 22.09 -6.09
CA ALA A 47 -31.34 21.80 -4.98
C ALA A 47 -30.95 20.50 -4.27
N LYS A 48 -30.74 19.42 -5.04
CA LYS A 48 -30.42 18.08 -4.50
C LYS A 48 -29.09 18.04 -3.77
N HIS A 49 -28.06 18.69 -4.33
CA HIS A 49 -26.70 18.61 -3.82
C HIS A 49 -26.27 19.82 -2.99
N GLN A 50 -27.13 20.84 -2.87
CA GLN A 50 -26.86 22.09 -2.14
C GLN A 50 -25.57 22.77 -2.59
N VAL A 51 -25.33 22.78 -3.91
CA VAL A 51 -24.14 23.41 -4.51
C VAL A 51 -24.53 24.33 -5.65
N LYS A 52 -23.79 25.42 -5.81
CA LYS A 52 -24.02 26.36 -6.90
C LYS A 52 -23.45 25.83 -8.22
N ILE A 53 -24.33 25.44 -9.13
CA ILE A 53 -23.97 25.01 -10.50
C ILE A 53 -24.39 26.09 -11.48
N TRP A 54 -23.53 26.37 -12.47
CA TRP A 54 -23.80 27.39 -13.49
C TRP A 54 -24.37 26.75 -14.75
N ASN A 55 -25.39 27.37 -15.38
CA ASN A 55 -25.98 26.93 -16.65
C ASN A 55 -24.94 26.66 -17.74
N SER A 56 -23.92 27.52 -17.84
CA SER A 56 -22.82 27.36 -18.81
C SER A 56 -21.97 26.10 -18.58
N THR A 57 -21.94 25.58 -17.35
CA THR A 57 -21.27 24.31 -17.05
C THR A 57 -22.07 23.14 -17.59
N VAL A 58 -23.35 23.05 -17.23
CA VAL A 58 -24.22 21.95 -17.69
C VAL A 58 -24.35 21.96 -19.21
N SER A 59 -24.54 23.12 -19.83
CA SER A 59 -24.53 23.25 -21.29
C SER A 59 -23.25 22.69 -21.93
N ARG A 60 -22.08 22.97 -21.35
CA ARG A 60 -20.80 22.41 -21.85
C ARG A 60 -20.66 20.91 -21.58
N TRP A 61 -21.32 20.37 -20.56
CA TRP A 61 -21.38 18.94 -20.30
C TRP A 61 -22.24 18.22 -21.34
N LEU A 62 -23.48 18.69 -21.55
CA LEU A 62 -24.41 18.11 -22.52
C LEU A 62 -23.88 18.20 -23.95
N THR A 63 -23.23 19.31 -24.31
CA THR A 63 -22.62 19.48 -25.65
C THR A 63 -21.26 18.78 -25.81
N GLY A 64 -20.80 18.02 -24.80
CA GLY A 64 -19.51 17.31 -24.84
C GLY A 64 -18.26 18.20 -24.79
N LYS A 65 -18.41 19.53 -24.81
CA LYS A 65 -17.30 20.51 -24.78
C LYS A 65 -16.48 20.45 -23.48
N ARG A 66 -17.05 19.91 -22.40
CA ARG A 66 -16.36 19.68 -21.13
C ARG A 66 -16.75 18.32 -20.58
N ASN A 67 -15.78 17.42 -20.47
CA ASN A 67 -15.96 16.12 -19.81
C ASN A 67 -14.94 16.00 -18.65
N PRO A 68 -15.39 15.96 -17.39
CA PRO A 68 -14.49 15.78 -16.24
C PRO A 68 -13.83 14.39 -16.20
N GLU A 69 -14.39 13.39 -16.87
CA GLU A 69 -13.82 12.03 -16.96
C GLU A 69 -12.68 11.94 -17.95
N ALA A 70 -12.78 12.64 -19.09
CA ALA A 70 -11.85 12.51 -20.22
C ALA A 70 -10.37 12.79 -19.88
N LYS A 71 -10.10 13.51 -18.78
CA LYS A 71 -8.74 13.86 -18.35
C LYS A 71 -8.28 13.13 -17.09
N CYS A 72 -9.06 12.18 -16.57
CA CYS A 72 -8.70 11.48 -15.34
C CYS A 72 -8.74 9.96 -15.49
N THR A 73 -7.82 9.30 -14.81
CA THR A 73 -7.90 7.86 -14.62
C THR A 73 -9.07 7.56 -13.69
N LEU A 74 -10.13 6.97 -14.24
CA LEU A 74 -11.29 6.55 -13.46
C LEU A 74 -10.88 5.47 -12.45
N PHE A 75 -11.43 5.56 -11.25
CA PHE A 75 -11.25 4.56 -10.21
C PHE A 75 -12.57 4.39 -9.45
N THR A 76 -13.03 3.14 -9.37
CA THR A 76 -14.16 2.74 -8.55
C THR A 76 -13.67 1.67 -7.59
N PRO A 77 -13.69 1.91 -6.27
CA PRO A 77 -13.17 0.95 -5.32
C PRO A 77 -14.04 -0.31 -5.35
N LYS A 78 -13.42 -1.44 -5.68
CA LYS A 78 -13.98 -2.78 -5.60
C LYS A 78 -13.03 -3.63 -4.78
N PRO A 79 -13.51 -4.39 -3.78
CA PRO A 79 -12.67 -5.33 -3.06
C PRO A 79 -11.95 -6.26 -4.04
N SER A 80 -10.63 -6.34 -3.94
CA SER A 80 -9.80 -7.25 -4.74
C SER A 80 -8.48 -7.54 -4.05
N PRO A 81 -7.81 -8.67 -4.35
CA PRO A 81 -6.47 -8.98 -3.86
C PRO A 81 -5.47 -7.85 -4.12
N GLU A 82 -5.52 -7.23 -5.30
CA GLU A 82 -4.64 -6.16 -5.72
C GLU A 82 -4.92 -4.86 -4.98
N LEU A 83 -6.19 -4.49 -4.80
CA LEU A 83 -6.54 -3.30 -4.02
C LEU A 83 -6.11 -3.46 -2.56
N SER A 84 -6.30 -4.64 -1.99
CA SER A 84 -5.85 -4.95 -0.62
C SER A 84 -4.35 -4.88 -0.48
N TYR A 85 -3.60 -5.54 -1.37
CA TYR A 85 -2.14 -5.45 -1.36
C TYR A 85 -1.65 -4.01 -1.53
N PHE A 86 -2.19 -3.30 -2.53
CA PHE A 86 -1.84 -1.91 -2.82
C PHE A 86 -2.08 -1.01 -1.61
N THR A 87 -3.23 -1.16 -0.96
CA THR A 87 -3.59 -0.39 0.25
C THR A 87 -2.65 -0.72 1.41
N GLY A 88 -2.29 -1.99 1.61
CA GLY A 88 -1.34 -2.40 2.65
C GLY A 88 0.06 -1.83 2.42
N VAL A 89 0.53 -1.80 1.17
CA VAL A 89 1.80 -1.14 0.82
C VAL A 89 1.72 0.36 1.06
N PHE A 90 0.61 0.99 0.64
CA PHE A 90 0.41 2.43 0.78
C PHE A 90 0.41 2.89 2.24
N THR A 91 -0.23 2.14 3.15
CA THR A 91 -0.28 2.49 4.58
C THR A 91 1.07 2.41 5.28
N GLY A 92 2.05 1.69 4.72
CA GLY A 92 3.43 1.64 5.21
C GLY A 92 4.34 2.66 4.51
N ASP A 93 4.64 2.42 3.24
CA ASP A 93 5.69 3.14 2.49
C ASP A 93 5.14 4.14 1.45
N GLY A 94 3.82 4.26 1.32
CA GLY A 94 3.17 5.10 0.33
C GLY A 94 3.22 6.59 0.69
N THR A 95 3.34 7.44 -0.34
CA THR A 95 3.22 8.91 -0.17
C THR A 95 2.33 9.47 -1.26
N ILE A 96 1.51 10.48 -0.92
CA ILE A 96 0.75 11.26 -1.90
C ILE A 96 1.33 12.67 -1.97
N THR A 97 1.61 13.13 -3.19
CA THR A 97 2.02 14.51 -3.47
C THR A 97 1.09 15.15 -4.48
N SER A 98 1.06 16.48 -4.51
CA SER A 98 0.47 17.22 -5.63
C SER A 98 1.32 17.04 -6.88
N GLY A 99 0.68 16.84 -8.03
CA GLY A 99 1.32 16.74 -9.33
C GLY A 99 1.55 18.10 -9.98
N SER A 100 2.16 18.09 -11.16
CA SER A 100 2.52 19.30 -11.94
C SER A 100 1.32 20.05 -12.51
N TRP A 101 0.16 19.39 -12.63
CA TRP A 101 -1.09 20.02 -13.07
C TRP A 101 -2.00 20.27 -11.87
N PRO A 102 -2.65 21.46 -11.78
CA PRO A 102 -3.57 21.75 -10.69
C PRO A 102 -4.66 20.68 -10.65
N THR A 103 -4.86 20.06 -9.48
CA THR A 103 -5.77 18.94 -9.15
C THR A 103 -5.31 17.50 -9.40
N THR A 104 -4.13 17.25 -9.97
CA THR A 104 -3.63 15.87 -10.10
C THR A 104 -2.90 15.44 -8.83
N LYS A 105 -3.32 14.36 -8.17
CA LYS A 105 -2.57 13.74 -7.07
C LYS A 105 -1.70 12.59 -7.61
N VAL A 106 -0.51 12.44 -7.03
CA VAL A 106 0.47 11.42 -7.41
C VAL A 106 0.75 10.53 -6.21
N ILE A 107 0.46 9.25 -6.35
CA ILE A 107 0.82 8.21 -5.37
C ILE A 107 2.22 7.73 -5.73
N THR A 108 3.13 7.74 -4.76
CA THR A 108 4.54 7.40 -4.96
C THR A 108 4.95 6.30 -3.99
N LEU A 109 5.68 5.32 -4.52
CA LEU A 109 6.47 4.35 -3.76
C LEU A 109 7.94 4.51 -4.15
N ALA A 110 8.84 4.56 -3.16
CA ALA A 110 10.28 4.63 -3.36
C ALA A 110 11.01 3.57 -2.52
N THR A 111 11.52 2.51 -3.16
CA THR A 111 12.10 1.36 -2.45
C THR A 111 13.40 0.86 -3.08
N VAL A 112 14.24 0.18 -2.30
CA VAL A 112 15.48 -0.44 -2.77
C VAL A 112 15.25 -1.81 -3.43
N ASP A 113 14.14 -2.47 -3.08
CA ASP A 113 13.80 -3.82 -3.54
C ASP A 113 12.99 -3.71 -4.86
N LYS A 114 13.58 -4.10 -6.00
CA LYS A 114 12.97 -3.94 -7.35
C LYS A 114 11.66 -4.71 -7.50
N ASP A 115 11.64 -5.94 -7.02
CA ASP A 115 10.48 -6.84 -7.06
C ASP A 115 9.30 -6.28 -6.25
N PHE A 116 9.59 -5.56 -5.16
CA PHE A 116 8.56 -4.84 -4.40
C PHE A 116 7.92 -3.72 -5.22
N ALA A 117 8.74 -2.91 -5.89
CA ALA A 117 8.25 -1.85 -6.78
C ALA A 117 7.43 -2.43 -7.94
N GLU A 118 7.85 -3.56 -8.53
CA GLU A 118 7.12 -4.26 -9.59
C GLU A 118 5.78 -4.84 -9.11
N MET A 119 5.71 -5.39 -7.90
CA MET A 119 4.44 -5.88 -7.31
C MET A 119 3.46 -4.72 -7.08
N PHE A 120 3.92 -3.63 -6.49
CA PHE A 120 3.10 -2.43 -6.28
C PHE A 120 2.59 -1.84 -7.60
N ASN A 121 3.46 -1.75 -8.62
CA ASN A 121 3.10 -1.26 -9.94
C ASN A 121 2.06 -2.17 -10.62
N ARG A 122 2.24 -3.49 -10.58
CA ARG A 122 1.25 -4.43 -11.13
C ARG A 122 -0.11 -4.31 -10.45
N ALA A 123 -0.15 -4.20 -9.13
CA ALA A 123 -1.39 -3.98 -8.40
C ALA A 123 -2.09 -2.69 -8.86
N ALA A 124 -1.33 -1.59 -9.04
CA ALA A 124 -1.86 -0.32 -9.55
C ALA A 124 -2.49 -0.43 -10.95
N VAL A 125 -1.83 -1.15 -11.85
CA VAL A 125 -2.28 -1.37 -13.23
C VAL A 125 -3.61 -2.12 -13.24
N THR A 126 -3.71 -3.18 -12.44
CA THR A 126 -4.93 -3.97 -12.34
C THR A 126 -6.10 -3.16 -11.76
N ILE A 127 -5.90 -2.46 -10.64
CA ILE A 127 -6.99 -1.69 -9.99
C ILE A 127 -7.46 -0.49 -10.82
N LEU A 128 -6.62 0.03 -11.72
CA LEU A 128 -6.96 1.15 -12.62
C LEU A 128 -7.31 0.69 -14.03
N GLY A 129 -7.32 -0.63 -14.30
CA GLY A 129 -7.70 -1.19 -15.60
C GLY A 129 -6.76 -0.79 -16.74
N HIS A 130 -5.47 -0.57 -16.46
CA HIS A 130 -4.49 -0.23 -17.47
C HIS A 130 -3.93 -1.48 -18.16
N SER A 131 -3.58 -1.35 -19.44
CA SER A 131 -2.97 -2.44 -20.22
C SER A 131 -1.44 -2.48 -20.12
N LYS A 132 -0.81 -1.42 -19.61
CA LYS A 132 0.65 -1.27 -19.52
C LYS A 132 1.08 -0.84 -18.12
N PRO A 133 2.23 -1.32 -17.64
CA PRO A 133 2.79 -0.88 -16.37
C PRO A 133 3.18 0.59 -16.37
N TYR A 134 3.10 1.23 -15.20
CA TYR A 134 3.66 2.56 -15.01
C TYR A 134 5.17 2.53 -15.19
N ARG A 135 5.74 3.63 -15.67
CA ARG A 135 7.19 3.76 -15.78
C ARG A 135 7.82 3.74 -14.39
N MET A 136 8.77 2.83 -14.21
CA MET A 136 9.60 2.75 -13.01
C MET A 136 10.93 3.46 -13.27
N HIS A 137 11.33 4.33 -12.34
CA HIS A 137 12.58 5.09 -12.43
C HIS A 137 13.56 4.61 -11.36
N TYR A 138 14.81 4.37 -11.73
CA TYR A 138 15.86 4.13 -10.74
C TYR A 138 16.64 5.42 -10.49
N TYR A 139 16.54 5.97 -9.28
CA TYR A 139 17.19 7.21 -8.88
C TYR A 139 17.49 7.21 -7.38
N ALA A 140 18.63 7.79 -6.99
CA ALA A 140 19.10 7.84 -5.61
C ALA A 140 19.09 6.46 -4.90
N GLN A 141 19.57 5.42 -5.62
CA GLN A 141 19.62 4.02 -5.14
C GLN A 141 18.26 3.40 -4.80
N LYS A 142 17.17 3.95 -5.35
CA LYS A 142 15.80 3.46 -5.17
C LYS A 142 15.07 3.34 -6.50
N TYR A 143 14.17 2.38 -6.57
CA TYR A 143 13.14 2.27 -7.58
C TYR A 143 11.93 3.12 -7.16
N TRP A 144 11.51 3.99 -8.07
CA TRP A 144 10.39 4.90 -7.91
C TRP A 144 9.27 4.50 -8.85
N VAL A 145 8.07 4.34 -8.29
CA VAL A 145 6.83 4.13 -9.04
C VAL A 145 5.92 5.31 -8.72
N LYS A 146 5.47 6.02 -9.77
CA LYS A 146 4.57 7.17 -9.66
C LYS A 146 3.26 6.86 -10.40
N ILE A 147 2.15 6.95 -9.67
CA ILE A 147 0.81 6.66 -10.17
C ILE A 147 0.01 7.95 -10.11
N HIS A 148 -0.38 8.44 -11.28
CA HIS A 148 -1.19 9.65 -11.42
C HIS A 148 -2.67 9.26 -11.40
N SER A 149 -3.29 9.36 -10.22
CA SER A 149 -4.73 9.08 -10.06
C SER A 149 -5.28 9.83 -8.85
N THR A 150 -6.04 10.91 -9.12
CA THR A 150 -6.68 11.69 -8.06
C THR A 150 -7.75 10.89 -7.32
N LEU A 151 -8.56 10.10 -8.03
CA LEU A 151 -9.64 9.31 -7.42
C LEU A 151 -9.12 8.20 -6.50
N LEU A 152 -8.02 7.53 -6.90
CA LEU A 152 -7.38 6.53 -6.04
C LEU A 152 -6.68 7.20 -4.86
N ALA A 153 -6.00 8.33 -5.07
CA ALA A 153 -5.35 9.07 -4.00
C ALA A 153 -6.37 9.59 -2.96
N ASP A 154 -7.52 10.11 -3.42
CA ASP A 154 -8.62 10.53 -2.56
C ASP A 154 -9.14 9.36 -1.72
N PHE A 155 -9.36 8.20 -2.36
CA PHE A 155 -9.79 6.98 -1.68
C PHE A 155 -8.80 6.56 -0.57
N LEU A 156 -7.49 6.56 -0.85
CA LEU A 156 -6.45 6.17 0.10
C LEU A 156 -6.27 7.17 1.26
N GLN A 157 -6.76 8.41 1.09
CA GLN A 157 -6.76 9.45 2.13
C GLN A 157 -8.03 9.43 2.99
N GLU A 158 -9.02 8.61 2.65
CA GLU A 158 -10.18 8.43 3.52
C GLU A 158 -9.76 7.84 4.87
N PRO A 159 -10.52 8.10 5.96
CA PRO A 159 -10.29 7.43 7.23
C PRO A 159 -10.23 5.91 7.04
N PHE A 160 -9.25 5.26 7.68
CA PHE A 160 -9.03 3.82 7.48
C PHE A 160 -10.27 2.98 7.77
N SER A 161 -11.16 3.42 8.67
CA SER A 161 -12.46 2.78 8.92
C SER A 161 -13.34 2.63 7.67
N LYS A 162 -13.28 3.57 6.72
CA LYS A 162 -13.99 3.50 5.44
C LYS A 162 -13.29 2.60 4.42
N ILE A 163 -11.95 2.59 4.45
CA ILE A 163 -11.12 1.74 3.58
C ILE A 163 -11.21 0.27 4.02
N LYS A 164 -11.39 0.03 5.33
CA LYS A 164 -11.37 -1.29 5.98
C LYS A 164 -12.24 -2.33 5.27
N ARG A 165 -13.46 -1.95 4.89
CA ARG A 165 -14.42 -2.84 4.21
C ARG A 165 -13.90 -3.40 2.88
N TYR A 166 -13.03 -2.68 2.18
CA TYR A 166 -12.47 -3.13 0.90
C TYR A 166 -11.28 -4.08 1.07
N VAL A 167 -10.64 -4.07 2.25
CA VAL A 167 -9.47 -4.90 2.52
C VAL A 167 -9.78 -6.14 3.34
N GLU A 168 -10.92 -6.14 4.06
CA GLU A 168 -11.36 -7.27 4.89
C GLU A 168 -11.76 -8.51 4.08
N GLU A 169 -12.12 -8.38 2.80
CA GLU A 169 -12.39 -9.51 1.90
C GLU A 169 -11.10 -10.23 1.44
N HIS A 170 -9.98 -9.50 1.40
CA HIS A 170 -8.66 -10.05 1.06
C HIS A 170 -7.61 -9.67 2.11
N PRO A 171 -7.79 -10.14 3.35
CA PRO A 171 -7.00 -9.67 4.49
C PRO A 171 -5.54 -10.14 4.41
N ALA A 172 -5.28 -11.27 3.73
CA ALA A 172 -3.94 -11.81 3.59
C ALA A 172 -3.07 -10.90 2.73
N GLU A 173 -3.62 -10.39 1.64
CA GLU A 173 -2.97 -9.47 0.70
C GLU A 173 -2.72 -8.12 1.35
N PHE A 174 -3.68 -7.60 2.10
CA PHE A 174 -3.49 -6.36 2.86
C PHE A 174 -2.37 -6.49 3.89
N VAL A 175 -2.40 -7.54 4.73
CA VAL A 175 -1.35 -7.77 5.72
C VAL A 175 -0.01 -8.03 5.04
N ARG A 176 0.03 -8.77 3.93
CA ARG A 176 1.26 -8.99 3.14
C ARG A 176 1.84 -7.68 2.63
N GLY A 177 1.02 -6.79 2.04
CA GLY A 177 1.45 -5.49 1.57
C GLY A 177 2.05 -4.63 2.69
N PHE A 178 1.41 -4.63 3.85
CA PHE A 178 1.91 -3.90 5.03
C PHE A 178 3.23 -4.48 5.57
N PHE A 179 3.36 -5.81 5.63
CA PHE A 179 4.61 -6.47 6.04
C PHE A 179 5.73 -6.34 4.99
N ASP A 180 5.38 -6.25 3.71
CA ASP A 180 6.33 -5.98 2.64
C ASP A 180 6.90 -4.55 2.75
N ALA A 181 6.09 -3.56 3.15
CA ALA A 181 6.59 -2.22 3.49
C ALA A 181 7.38 -2.23 4.81
N GLU A 182 6.70 -2.49 5.92
CA GLU A 182 7.17 -2.18 7.28
C GLU A 182 7.72 -3.40 8.05
N GLY A 183 7.37 -4.61 7.58
CA GLY A 183 7.67 -5.85 8.26
C GLY A 183 9.11 -6.34 8.06
N SER A 184 9.59 -7.15 8.98
CA SER A 184 10.93 -7.74 8.93
C SER A 184 10.97 -9.12 9.55
N ILE A 185 11.83 -9.97 8.97
CA ILE A 185 12.30 -11.20 9.60
C ILE A 185 13.74 -10.99 10.09
N GLY A 186 13.84 -10.74 11.40
CA GLY A 186 15.07 -10.69 12.16
C GLY A 186 15.56 -12.10 12.50
N VAL A 187 16.87 -12.23 12.71
CA VAL A 187 17.47 -13.46 13.25
C VAL A 187 18.50 -13.07 14.28
N THR A 188 18.35 -13.57 15.50
CA THR A 188 19.29 -13.41 16.61
C THR A 188 19.93 -14.74 16.94
N LEU A 189 21.14 -14.67 17.50
CA LEU A 189 21.87 -15.83 17.99
C LEU A 189 22.04 -15.66 19.51
N THR A 190 21.03 -16.08 20.27
CA THR A 190 21.01 -15.91 21.74
C THR A 190 21.62 -17.16 22.38
N LYS A 191 22.72 -17.03 23.13
CA LYS A 191 23.45 -18.19 23.71
C LYS A 191 23.71 -19.29 22.67
N ASP A 192 24.17 -18.89 21.48
CA ASP A 192 24.40 -19.72 20.29
C ASP A 192 23.18 -20.49 19.75
N ARG A 193 21.96 -20.06 20.07
CA ARG A 193 20.72 -20.60 19.51
C ARG A 193 20.16 -19.68 18.45
N LEU A 194 19.77 -20.26 17.31
CA LEU A 194 19.09 -19.54 16.23
C LEU A 194 17.67 -19.18 16.66
N GLU A 195 17.36 -17.89 16.70
CA GLU A 195 16.05 -17.36 17.07
C GLU A 195 15.54 -16.40 16.00
N PRO A 196 14.50 -16.77 15.24
CA PRO A 196 13.85 -15.87 14.30
C PRO A 196 12.93 -14.92 15.05
N MET A 197 12.84 -13.68 14.56
CA MET A 197 11.90 -12.69 15.04
C MET A 197 11.13 -12.13 13.85
N LEU A 198 9.84 -12.41 13.77
CA LEU A 198 8.94 -11.69 12.88
C LEU A 198 8.50 -10.41 13.60
N ASN A 199 8.63 -9.26 12.95
CA ASN A 199 8.08 -8.02 13.47
C ASN A 199 7.58 -7.09 12.35
N VAL A 200 6.83 -6.08 12.75
CA VAL A 200 6.45 -4.92 11.95
C VAL A 200 6.38 -3.70 12.87
N VAL A 201 6.81 -2.54 12.38
CA VAL A 201 6.91 -1.30 13.16
C VAL A 201 6.22 -0.18 12.40
N ASN A 202 5.41 0.64 13.08
CA ASN A 202 4.85 1.85 12.46
C ASN A 202 4.55 2.90 13.56
N THR A 203 4.52 4.18 13.17
CA THR A 203 4.18 5.29 14.09
C THR A 203 2.67 5.52 14.24
N ASN A 204 1.86 5.00 13.32
CA ASN A 204 0.41 5.11 13.36
C ASN A 204 -0.20 3.92 14.15
N PRO A 205 -0.75 4.16 15.35
CA PRO A 205 -1.35 3.09 16.15
C PRO A 205 -2.58 2.45 15.48
N ASP A 206 -3.34 3.21 14.70
CA ASP A 206 -4.57 2.70 14.08
C ASP A 206 -4.26 1.60 13.06
N TYR A 207 -3.18 1.77 12.29
CA TYR A 207 -2.71 0.76 11.35
C TYR A 207 -2.23 -0.48 12.09
N ILE A 208 -1.48 -0.30 13.18
CA ILE A 208 -0.95 -1.41 13.98
C ILE A 208 -2.08 -2.20 14.63
N HIS A 209 -3.04 -1.55 15.27
CA HIS A 209 -4.19 -2.22 15.88
C HIS A 209 -5.03 -2.93 14.83
N SER A 210 -5.23 -2.33 13.65
CA SER A 210 -5.97 -2.96 12.56
C SER A 210 -5.28 -4.23 12.06
N ILE A 211 -3.95 -4.21 11.91
CA ILE A 211 -3.16 -5.37 11.51
C ILE A 211 -3.17 -6.45 12.59
N GLU A 212 -3.05 -6.08 13.87
CA GLU A 212 -3.14 -7.01 15.00
C GLU A 212 -4.50 -7.73 15.02
N ASP A 213 -5.58 -6.98 14.82
CA ASP A 213 -6.94 -7.50 14.76
C ASP A 213 -7.15 -8.48 13.61
N LEU A 214 -6.68 -8.15 12.40
CA LEU A 214 -6.75 -9.04 11.25
C LEU A 214 -5.93 -10.32 11.47
N LEU A 215 -4.69 -10.18 11.96
CA LEU A 215 -3.82 -11.31 12.31
C LEU A 215 -4.49 -12.26 13.30
N LYS A 216 -5.12 -11.71 14.34
CA LYS A 216 -5.78 -12.49 15.38
C LYS A 216 -7.06 -13.16 14.86
N LYS A 217 -7.97 -12.39 14.25
CA LYS A 217 -9.32 -12.84 13.88
C LYS A 217 -9.32 -13.75 12.65
N GLN A 218 -8.54 -13.40 11.63
CA GLN A 218 -8.58 -14.11 10.34
C GLN A 218 -7.51 -15.21 10.23
N PHE A 219 -6.40 -15.08 10.96
CA PHE A 219 -5.26 -16.00 10.82
C PHE A 219 -4.89 -16.73 12.11
N ASN A 220 -5.55 -16.42 13.23
CA ASN A 220 -5.20 -16.95 14.55
C ASN A 220 -3.69 -16.75 14.87
N ILE A 221 -3.16 -15.56 14.54
CA ILE A 221 -1.78 -15.14 14.83
C ILE A 221 -1.85 -14.03 15.86
N LYS A 222 -1.53 -14.35 17.11
CA LYS A 222 -1.44 -13.36 18.19
C LYS A 222 0.01 -12.91 18.38
N LEU A 223 0.33 -11.71 17.90
CA LEU A 223 1.64 -11.08 18.13
C LEU A 223 1.66 -10.37 19.49
N ARG A 224 2.87 -10.03 19.96
CA ARG A 224 3.06 -9.14 21.10
C ARG A 224 3.11 -7.71 20.59
N THR A 225 2.50 -6.79 21.33
CA THR A 225 2.52 -5.36 21.03
C THR A 225 3.42 -4.64 22.02
N SER A 226 4.26 -3.74 21.54
CA SER A 226 5.05 -2.84 22.38
C SER A 226 5.04 -1.44 21.81
N ARG A 227 4.91 -0.44 22.69
CA ARG A 227 5.07 0.97 22.37
C ARG A 227 6.43 1.45 22.89
N ARG A 228 7.16 2.22 22.09
CA ARG A 228 8.40 2.86 22.52
C ARG A 228 8.37 4.35 22.24
N GLU A 229 8.70 5.13 23.24
CA GLU A 229 8.86 6.58 23.13
C GLU A 229 10.30 6.90 22.71
N LEU A 230 10.45 7.93 21.89
CA LEU A 230 11.73 8.32 21.28
C LEU A 230 12.31 9.61 21.89
N GLY A 231 11.75 10.07 23.01
CA GLY A 231 12.08 11.34 23.66
C GLY A 231 11.19 12.49 23.19
N GLU A 232 11.45 13.68 23.72
CA GLU A 232 10.72 14.90 23.39
C GLU A 232 10.76 15.18 21.88
N ASN A 233 9.63 15.61 21.32
CA ASN A 233 9.44 15.93 19.89
C ASN A 233 9.51 14.76 18.89
N ARG A 234 9.58 13.49 19.35
CA ARG A 234 9.53 12.32 18.45
C ARG A 234 8.29 11.48 18.70
N ARG A 235 7.58 11.14 17.62
CA ARG A 235 6.41 10.24 17.69
C ARG A 235 6.84 8.88 18.23
N ALA A 236 6.06 8.35 19.16
CA ALA A 236 6.21 6.96 19.59
C ALA A 236 6.02 6.02 18.40
N PHE A 237 6.70 4.88 18.42
CA PHE A 237 6.46 3.81 17.46
C PHE A 237 5.92 2.57 18.15
N TYR A 238 5.08 1.85 17.42
CA TYR A 238 4.42 0.64 17.85
C TYR A 238 5.01 -0.53 17.08
N THR A 239 5.33 -1.60 17.80
CA THR A 239 5.88 -2.83 17.22
C THR A 239 4.94 -3.99 17.50
N LEU A 240 4.57 -4.72 16.47
CA LEU A 240 4.04 -6.08 16.61
C LEU A 240 5.17 -7.06 16.37
N TYR A 241 5.35 -8.06 17.25
CA TYR A 241 6.42 -9.03 17.09
C TYR A 241 6.14 -10.40 17.69
N THR A 242 6.88 -11.40 17.24
CA THR A 242 6.94 -12.72 17.86
C THR A 242 8.27 -13.41 17.59
N TYR A 243 8.71 -14.22 18.56
CA TYR A 243 9.83 -15.16 18.43
C TYR A 243 9.34 -16.62 18.30
N ARG A 244 8.02 -16.84 18.39
CA ARG A 244 7.44 -18.19 18.44
C ARG A 244 7.42 -18.81 17.06
N TYR A 245 8.25 -19.83 16.84
CA TYR A 245 8.33 -20.59 15.58
C TYR A 245 6.95 -20.96 15.01
N LYS A 246 6.05 -21.51 15.84
CA LYS A 246 4.69 -21.90 15.39
C LYS A 246 3.90 -20.74 14.76
N LEU A 247 4.01 -19.53 15.33
CA LEU A 247 3.30 -18.36 14.80
C LEU A 247 3.98 -17.81 13.55
N ILE A 248 5.31 -17.84 13.48
CA ILE A 248 6.08 -17.42 12.31
C ILE A 248 5.79 -18.36 11.12
N ASN A 249 5.77 -19.68 11.36
CA ASN A 249 5.43 -20.66 10.34
C ASN A 249 3.97 -20.51 9.87
N ARG A 250 3.04 -20.18 10.78
CA ARG A 250 1.65 -19.87 10.42
C ARG A 250 1.55 -18.59 9.57
N PHE A 251 2.30 -17.56 9.92
CA PHE A 251 2.41 -16.37 9.10
C PHE A 251 2.90 -16.71 7.69
N ASP A 252 3.99 -17.47 7.57
CA ASP A 252 4.56 -17.84 6.27
C ASP A 252 3.56 -18.59 5.37
N SER A 253 2.88 -19.60 5.94
CA SER A 253 1.90 -20.43 5.23
C SER A 253 0.60 -19.71 4.84
N LYS A 254 0.15 -18.72 5.61
CA LYS A 254 -1.13 -18.04 5.38
C LYS A 254 -1.00 -16.69 4.69
N ILE A 255 0.14 -16.01 4.89
CA ILE A 255 0.35 -14.63 4.45
C ILE A 255 1.69 -14.56 3.71
N GLY A 256 2.80 -14.85 4.39
CA GLY A 256 4.15 -14.77 3.83
C GLY A 256 4.57 -13.36 3.43
N PHE A 257 5.82 -13.24 2.96
CA PHE A 257 6.32 -12.01 2.33
C PHE A 257 6.20 -12.11 0.81
N GLY A 258 5.82 -11.02 0.15
CA GLY A 258 5.94 -10.88 -1.30
C GLY A 258 7.38 -10.63 -1.73
N ILE A 259 8.10 -9.77 -0.99
CA ILE A 259 9.49 -9.40 -1.31
C ILE A 259 10.42 -10.61 -1.18
N LEU A 260 11.13 -10.92 -2.27
CA LEU A 260 12.03 -12.06 -2.42
C LEU A 260 13.05 -12.13 -1.30
N ARG A 261 13.74 -11.03 -1.01
CA ARG A 261 14.77 -10.99 0.05
C ARG A 261 14.22 -11.35 1.43
N LYS A 262 13.00 -10.90 1.77
CA LYS A 262 12.35 -11.20 3.07
C LYS A 262 11.87 -12.64 3.09
N ARG A 263 11.22 -13.09 2.02
CA ARG A 263 10.72 -14.46 1.82
C ARG A 263 11.83 -15.50 1.85
N GLU A 264 12.93 -15.31 1.11
CA GLU A 264 14.09 -16.21 1.16
C GLU A 264 14.66 -16.33 2.56
N LYS A 265 14.81 -15.19 3.25
CA LYS A 265 15.38 -15.18 4.60
C LYS A 265 14.48 -15.91 5.61
N LEU A 266 13.17 -15.75 5.48
CA LEU A 266 12.17 -16.48 6.27
C LEU A 266 12.24 -17.99 5.98
N ASN A 267 12.24 -18.38 4.72
CA ASN A 267 12.35 -19.77 4.29
C ASN A 267 13.63 -20.44 4.79
N ASP A 268 14.76 -19.74 4.69
CA ASP A 268 16.06 -20.25 5.12
C ASP A 268 16.06 -20.51 6.64
N VAL A 269 15.54 -19.58 7.46
CA VAL A 269 15.52 -19.77 8.91
C VAL A 269 14.53 -20.86 9.35
N LEU A 270 13.36 -20.95 8.71
CA LEU A 270 12.37 -22.00 9.03
C LEU A 270 12.91 -23.40 8.68
N LYS A 271 13.47 -23.58 7.48
CA LYS A 271 14.06 -24.86 7.05
C LYS A 271 15.19 -25.34 7.97
N LEU A 272 16.02 -24.42 8.47
CA LEU A 272 17.08 -24.79 9.41
C LEU A 272 16.53 -25.25 10.76
N LEU A 273 15.49 -24.60 11.27
CA LEU A 273 14.86 -24.95 12.55
C LEU A 273 14.01 -26.21 12.46
N GLU A 274 13.48 -26.53 11.28
CA GLU A 274 12.79 -27.78 11.01
C GLU A 274 13.76 -28.97 11.02
N LYS A 275 14.94 -28.82 10.39
CA LYS A 275 15.90 -29.93 10.20
C LYS A 275 16.90 -30.10 11.35
N HIS A 276 17.07 -29.09 12.19
CA HIS A 276 18.15 -29.05 13.17
C HIS A 276 17.70 -28.44 14.49
N SER A 277 18.35 -28.86 15.58
CA SER A 277 18.24 -28.15 16.86
C SER A 277 18.70 -26.70 16.72
N ALA A 278 18.17 -25.79 17.53
CA ALA A 278 18.45 -24.35 17.42
C ALA A 278 19.95 -24.00 17.44
N ARG A 279 20.78 -24.77 18.16
CA ARG A 279 22.25 -24.58 18.17
C ARG A 279 22.89 -25.00 16.85
N ARG A 280 22.53 -26.17 16.32
CA ARG A 280 23.05 -26.65 15.03
C ARG A 280 22.55 -25.78 13.87
N ALA A 281 21.31 -25.32 13.94
CA ALA A 281 20.74 -24.33 13.04
C ALA A 281 21.54 -23.01 13.05
N ALA A 282 22.02 -22.56 14.22
CA ALA A 282 22.85 -21.35 14.33
C ALA A 282 24.18 -21.48 13.59
N VAL A 283 24.84 -22.64 13.69
CA VAL A 283 26.07 -22.93 12.93
C VAL A 283 25.79 -22.87 11.43
N LYS A 284 24.74 -23.56 10.96
CA LYS A 284 24.32 -23.53 9.55
C LYS A 284 23.91 -22.14 9.07
N TRP A 285 23.28 -21.33 9.91
CA TRP A 285 22.97 -19.94 9.59
C TRP A 285 24.25 -19.12 9.35
N LYS A 286 25.27 -19.26 10.21
CA LYS A 286 26.58 -18.61 10.03
C LYS A 286 27.31 -19.09 8.77
N GLU A 287 27.03 -20.30 8.27
CA GLU A 287 27.55 -20.76 6.96
C GLU A 287 26.90 -19.98 5.81
N LEU A 288 25.58 -19.77 5.85
CA LEU A 288 24.78 -19.14 4.78
C LEU A 288 24.79 -17.60 4.80
N TYR A 289 24.85 -17.00 5.99
CA TYR A 289 24.73 -15.55 6.21
C TYR A 289 25.98 -15.00 6.91
N ALA A 290 26.33 -13.77 6.58
CA ALA A 290 27.34 -12.99 7.28
C ALA A 290 26.68 -11.82 8.02
N LYS A 291 27.18 -11.49 9.20
CA LYS A 291 26.69 -10.33 9.97
C LYS A 291 27.40 -9.08 9.48
N ALA A 292 26.64 -8.09 9.01
CA ALA A 292 27.12 -6.78 8.58
C ALA A 292 26.44 -5.71 9.45
N GLY A 293 27.15 -5.23 10.47
CA GLY A 293 26.58 -4.37 11.51
C GLY A 293 25.43 -5.07 12.25
N ARG A 294 24.25 -4.44 12.27
CA ARG A 294 23.04 -4.99 12.92
C ARG A 294 22.25 -5.97 12.04
N LYS A 295 22.63 -6.20 10.77
CA LYS A 295 21.85 -6.99 9.80
C LYS A 295 22.62 -8.23 9.34
N TRP A 296 21.90 -9.34 9.16
CA TRP A 296 22.42 -10.52 8.45
C TRP A 296 22.23 -10.36 6.94
N LYS A 297 23.31 -10.51 6.18
CA LYS A 297 23.31 -10.51 4.71
C LYS A 297 23.66 -11.91 4.21
N LYS A 298 22.91 -12.40 3.22
CA LYS A 298 23.15 -13.72 2.61
C LYS A 298 24.50 -13.67 1.89
N LYS A 299 25.33 -14.69 2.06
CA LYS A 299 26.63 -14.75 1.37
C LYS A 299 26.37 -15.04 -0.11
N ASN A 300 26.97 -14.24 -1.00
CA ASN A 300 26.91 -14.50 -2.43
C ASN A 300 27.68 -15.80 -2.75
N ARG A 301 26.98 -16.90 -3.05
CA ARG A 301 27.61 -18.16 -3.46
C ARG A 301 28.48 -18.04 -4.73
N ARG A 302 28.18 -17.05 -5.60
CA ARG A 302 28.89 -16.81 -6.88
C ARG A 302 30.31 -16.25 -6.76
N ALA A 303 30.71 -15.67 -5.63
CA ALA A 303 32.07 -15.12 -5.48
C ALA A 303 33.15 -16.18 -5.21
N LYS A 304 32.76 -17.41 -4.83
CA LYS A 304 33.73 -18.50 -4.60
C LYS A 304 34.13 -19.22 -5.89
N SER A 305 33.28 -19.31 -6.91
CA SER A 305 33.61 -20.00 -8.16
C SER A 305 34.55 -19.20 -9.08
N GLN A 306 34.56 -17.86 -9.00
CA GLN A 306 35.51 -17.02 -9.75
C GLN A 306 36.89 -16.95 -9.09
N ARG A 307 37.00 -17.05 -7.76
CA ARG A 307 38.30 -17.06 -7.05
C ARG A 307 39.09 -18.37 -7.20
N PHE A 308 38.43 -19.48 -7.51
CA PHE A 308 39.12 -20.75 -7.81
C PHE A 308 39.53 -20.89 -9.27
N LYS A 309 38.91 -20.15 -10.21
CA LYS A 309 39.33 -20.14 -11.61
C LYS A 309 40.57 -19.25 -11.87
N ASN A 310 40.79 -18.21 -11.06
CA ASN A 310 41.95 -17.32 -11.21
C ASN A 310 43.18 -17.72 -10.38
N LYS A 311 43.21 -18.95 -9.82
CA LYS A 311 44.41 -19.52 -9.17
C LYS A 311 45.03 -20.68 -9.96
N ASN A 312 44.42 -21.06 -11.08
CA ASN A 312 44.88 -22.14 -11.97
C ASN A 312 45.21 -21.63 -13.38
N ASN A 313 45.40 -20.32 -13.55
CA ASN A 313 46.00 -19.71 -14.73
C ASN A 313 47.23 -18.93 -14.31
#